data_AF-A0A963VNC0-F1
#
_entry.id   AF-A0A963VNC0-F1
#
_cell.length_a   1.000
_cell.length_b   1.000
_cell.length_c   1.000
_cell.angle_alpha   90.00
_cell.angle_beta   90.00
_cell.angle_gamma   90.00
#
_symmetry.space_group_name_H-M   'P 1'
#
loop_
_entity.id
_entity.type
_entity.pdbx_description
1 polymer ?
#
loop_
_entity_poly.entity_id
_entity_poly.type
_entity_poly.pdbx_seq_one_letter_code
_entity_poly.pdbx_strand_id
1 'polypeptide(L)' 'MSTTPLPSPTIALLQSSSLTMAVQQEVERAILAGEYAPGDKLNEAALALKLGVSRGPVREAFRMLDEAGLVRTE' A
#
# COMPACT_ATOMS: atom_id res chain seq x y z
N MET A 1 5.76 -21.92 -25.89
CA MET A 1 6.37 -20.62 -25.56
C MET A 1 5.24 -19.62 -25.38
N SER A 2 4.82 -19.36 -24.14
CA SER A 2 3.71 -18.43 -23.87
C SER A 2 4.28 -17.04 -23.67
N THR A 3 4.19 -16.19 -24.69
CA THR A 3 4.50 -14.77 -24.58
C THR A 3 3.35 -14.09 -23.86
N THR A 4 3.44 -13.95 -22.53
CA THR A 4 2.52 -13.11 -21.77
C THR A 4 2.65 -11.68 -22.30
N PRO A 5 1.58 -11.07 -22.83
CA PRO A 5 1.66 -9.69 -23.30
C PRO A 5 1.94 -8.77 -22.11
N LEU A 6 2.95 -7.90 -22.26
CA LEU A 6 3.20 -6.86 -21.29
C LEU A 6 1.97 -5.94 -21.23
N PRO A 7 1.47 -5.59 -20.04
CA PRO A 7 0.34 -4.68 -19.93
C PRO A 7 0.68 -3.36 -20.60
N SER A 8 -0.28 -2.79 -21.34
CA SER A 8 -0.14 -1.44 -21.90
C SER A 8 0.16 -0.44 -20.77
N PRO A 9 0.97 0.60 -21.01
CA PRO A 9 1.42 1.51 -19.95
C PRO A 9 0.26 2.16 -19.17
N THR A 10 -0.86 2.44 -19.84
CA THR A 10 -2.08 2.95 -19.21
C THR A 10 -2.68 1.96 -18.20
N ILE A 11 -2.74 0.67 -18.55
CA ILE A 11 -3.28 -0.38 -17.66
C ILE A 11 -2.37 -0.57 -16.44
N ALA A 12 -1.05 -0.55 -16.64
CA ALA A 12 -0.10 -0.68 -15.54
C ALA A 12 -0.22 0.47 -14.51
N LEU A 13 -0.47 1.70 -14.97
CA LEU A 13 -0.73 2.85 -14.10
C LEU A 13 -2.06 2.71 -13.33
N LEU A 14 -3.13 2.26 -14.00
CA LEU A 14 -4.40 2.02 -13.32
C LEU A 14 -4.29 0.91 -12.27
N GLN A 15 -3.54 -0.15 -12.57
CA GLN A 15 -3.25 -1.23 -11.63
C GLN A 15 -2.44 -0.74 -10.43
N SER A 16 -1.42 0.10 -10.64
CA SER A 16 -0.64 0.64 -9.53
C SER A 16 -1.48 1.54 -8.63
N SER A 17 -2.32 2.41 -9.20
CA SER A 17 -3.29 3.20 -8.44
C SER A 17 -4.27 2.33 -7.67
N SER A 18 -4.82 1.28 -8.30
CA SER A 18 -5.70 0.32 -7.63
C SER A 18 -4.99 -0.41 -6.50
N LEU A 19 -3.71 -0.75 -6.67
CA LEU A 19 -2.91 -1.43 -5.65
C LEU A 19 -2.61 -0.50 -4.47
N THR A 20 -2.29 0.76 -4.75
CA THR A 20 -2.16 1.80 -3.70
C THR A 20 -3.43 1.91 -2.88
N MET A 21 -4.60 2.01 -3.53
CA MET A 21 -5.88 2.09 -2.84
C MET A 21 -6.16 0.84 -2.00
N ALA A 22 -5.90 -0.35 -2.53
CA ALA A 22 -6.08 -1.60 -1.79
C ALA A 22 -5.17 -1.67 -0.55
N VAL A 23 -3.90 -1.25 -0.67
CA VAL A 23 -2.97 -1.19 0.46
C VAL A 23 -3.44 -0.17 1.50
N GLN A 24 -3.91 1.00 1.07
CA GLN A 24 -4.42 2.03 1.98
C GLN A 24 -5.62 1.52 2.79
N GLN A 25 -6.60 0.90 2.12
CA GLN A 25 -7.79 0.32 2.78
C GLN A 25 -7.44 -0.81 3.74
N GLU A 26 -6.49 -1.68 3.37
CA GLU A 26 -5.99 -2.77 4.20
C GLU A 26 -5.41 -2.24 5.52
N VAL A 27 -4.53 -1.24 5.43
CA VAL A 27 -3.85 -0.67 6.59
C VAL A 27 -4.81 0.13 7.45
N GLU A 28 -5.68 0.95 6.84
CA GLU A 28 -6.73 1.67 7.55
C GLU A 28 -7.61 0.70 8.35
N ARG A 29 -8.07 -0.38 7.72
CA ARG A 29 -8.89 -1.39 8.40
C ARG A 29 -8.13 -2.06 9.55
N ALA A 30 -6.86 -2.39 9.38
CA ALA A 30 -6.04 -2.97 10.45
C ALA A 30 -5.86 -2.00 11.64
N ILE A 31 -5.65 -0.70 11.38
CA ILE A 31 -5.59 0.34 12.42
C ILE A 31 -6.95 0.43 13.16
N LEU A 32 -8.06 0.51 12.42
CA LEU A 32 -9.41 0.61 13.00
C LEU A 32 -9.81 -0.65 13.78
N ALA A 33 -9.30 -1.81 13.38
CA ALA A 33 -9.48 -3.08 14.10
C ALA A 33 -8.58 -3.21 15.34
N GLY A 34 -7.62 -2.29 15.55
CA GLY A 34 -6.66 -2.33 16.65
C GLY A 34 -5.53 -3.34 16.47
N GLU A 35 -5.30 -3.83 15.25
CA GLU A 35 -4.13 -4.68 14.94
C GLU A 35 -2.82 -3.90 14.97
N TYR A 36 -2.90 -2.58 14.77
CA TYR A 36 -1.82 -1.63 15.00
C TYR A 36 -2.23 -0.67 16.12
N ALA A 37 -1.46 -0.66 17.20
CA ALA A 37 -1.68 0.26 18.31
C ALA A 37 -1.07 1.65 17.99
N PRO A 38 -1.58 2.72 18.62
CA PRO A 38 -0.94 4.04 18.55
C PRO A 38 0.54 3.96 18.97
N GLY A 39 1.43 4.45 18.11
CA GLY A 39 2.88 4.40 18.31
C GLY A 39 3.57 3.16 17.73
N ASP A 40 2.83 2.18 17.20
CA ASP A 40 3.43 1.06 16.50
C ASP A 40 4.18 1.53 15.25
N LYS A 41 5.37 0.98 15.06
CA LYS A 41 6.19 1.29 13.89
C LYS A 41 5.71 0.47 12.68
N LEU A 42 5.18 1.18 11.68
CA LEU A 42 4.84 0.60 10.38
C LEU A 42 6.05 0.65 9.45
N ASN A 43 6.54 -0.52 9.02
CA ASN A 43 7.69 -0.61 8.11
C ASN A 43 7.22 -0.88 6.67
N GLU A 44 7.52 0.04 5.75
CA GLU A 44 7.15 -0.06 4.33
C GLU A 44 7.61 -1.37 3.68
N ALA A 45 8.86 -1.77 3.92
CA ALA A 45 9.45 -2.94 3.28
C ALA A 45 8.82 -4.23 3.82
N ALA A 46 8.55 -4.29 5.12
CA ALA A 46 7.88 -5.43 5.74
C ALA A 46 6.43 -5.55 5.25
N LEU A 47 5.72 -4.43 5.16
CA LEU A 47 4.33 -4.42 4.70
C LEU A 47 4.25 -4.77 3.20
N ALA A 48 5.15 -4.24 2.37
CA ALA A 48 5.24 -4.61 0.96
C ALA A 48 5.43 -6.12 0.77
N LEU A 49 6.33 -6.71 1.57
CA LEU A 49 6.56 -8.15 1.57
C LEU A 49 5.32 -8.93 2.03
N LYS A 50 4.68 -8.50 3.12
CA LYS A 50 3.46 -9.13 3.68
C LYS A 50 2.30 -9.14 2.67
N LEU A 51 2.13 -8.05 1.94
CA LEU A 51 1.02 -7.87 1.00
C LEU A 51 1.34 -8.35 -0.43
N GLY A 52 2.57 -8.78 -0.69
CA GLY A 52 2.98 -9.25 -2.03
C GLY A 52 3.02 -8.14 -3.08
N VAL A 53 3.34 -6.92 -2.67
CA VAL A 53 3.36 -5.72 -3.53
C VAL A 53 4.75 -5.10 -3.58
N SER A 54 4.98 -4.19 -4.53
CA SER A 54 6.19 -3.37 -4.53
C SER A 54 6.11 -2.26 -3.46
N ARG A 55 7.24 -1.63 -3.14
CA ARG A 55 7.27 -0.54 -2.14
C ARG A 55 6.56 0.75 -2.60
N GLY A 56 6.38 0.94 -3.91
CA GLY A 56 5.77 2.16 -4.47
C GLY A 56 4.33 2.37 -3.98
N PRO A 57 3.43 1.40 -4.19
CA PRO A 57 2.06 1.45 -3.67
C PRO A 57 1.98 1.61 -2.15
N VAL A 58 2.87 0.97 -1.41
CA VAL A 58 2.90 1.07 0.06
C VAL A 58 3.25 2.48 0.54
N ARG A 59 4.29 3.08 -0.04
CA ARG A 59 4.68 4.46 0.28
C ARG A 59 3.55 5.44 -0.03
N GLU A 60 2.90 5.29 -1.17
CA GLU A 60 1.79 6.18 -1.55
C GLU A 60 0.57 5.98 -0.64
N ALA A 61 0.27 4.74 -0.25
CA ALA A 61 -0.77 4.46 0.73
C ALA A 61 -0.46 5.09 2.09
N PHE A 62 0.78 5.01 2.57
CA PHE A 62 1.20 5.69 3.80
C PHE A 62 1.09 7.22 3.69
N ARG A 63 1.42 7.81 2.53
CA ARG A 63 1.22 9.24 2.29
C ARG A 63 -0.25 9.63 2.44
N MET A 64 -1.17 8.86 1.87
CA MET A 64 -2.61 9.09 1.99
C MET A 64 -3.12 8.91 3.43
N LEU A 65 -2.58 7.93 4.17
CA LEU A 65 -2.94 7.69 5.57
C LEU A 65 -2.39 8.79 6.50
N ASP A 66 -1.24 9.36 6.18
CA ASP A 66 -0.66 10.51 6.89
C ASP A 66 -1.51 11.77 6.67
N GLU A 67 -1.94 12.01 5.43
CA GLU A 67 -2.91 13.08 5.10
C GLU A 67 -4.25 12.90 5.83
N ALA A 68 -4.70 11.65 6.02
CA ALA A 68 -5.89 11.32 6.80
C ALA A 68 -5.69 11.37 8.32
N GLY A 69 -4.44 11.54 8.79
CA GLY A 69 -4.09 11.61 10.21
C GLY A 69 -4.08 10.26 10.93
N LEU A 70 -4.07 9.14 10.21
CA LEU A 70 -4.05 7.78 10.75
C LEU A 70 -2.63 7.27 11.07
N VAL A 71 -1.63 7.78 10.36
CA VAL A 71 -0.21 7.50 10.60
C VAL A 71 0.57 8.82 10.59
N ARG A 72 1.85 8.79 10.97
CA ARG A 72 2.77 9.93 10.85
C ARG A 72 4.15 9.44 10.41
N THR A 73 4.83 10.26 9.60
CA THR A 73 6.24 10.05 9.30
C THR A 73 7.09 10.77 10.35
N GLU A 74 7.90 10.00 11.09
CA GLU A 74 8.88 10.50 12.06
C GLU A 74 10.30 10.05 11.71
#